data_AF-A0A2E2RB15-F1
#
_entry.id   AF-A0A2E2RB15-F1
#
_cell.length_a   1.000
_cell.length_b   1.000
_cell.length_c   1.000
_cell.angle_alpha   90.00
_cell.angle_beta   90.00
_cell.angle_gamma   90.00
#
_symmetry.space_group_name_H-M   'P 1'
#
loop_
_entity.id
_entity.type
_entity.pdbx_description
1 polymer ?
#
loop_
_entity_poly.entity_id
_entity_poly.type
_entity_poly.pdbx_seq_one_letter_code
_entity_poly.pdbx_strand_id
1 'polypeptide(L)'
;MKKRSSKDGFTLIELLVVIAIIAVLASLVAGLSGTAGRKMKESRIQAEIAAIETAIEAYKAKFGHYPPDNPDNPVLNSLYYELTGALYSSTRGTFKDPMSGNIMSPKLIKERFGVDGFVNGSKSKSELKKFYEPRPENVRHLSEQHGEDDEGHGHKSHHSDEVHVLCVPSPWPVSRDDQPVRIQGKMAKSVNPWRYVSGRPVNNIKKFDLWAEYVIGDEVWIISNWRSEPFPRSQLSRYYKKRKR
;
A
#
# COMPACT_ATOMS: atom_id res chain seq x y z
N MET A 1 56.45 55.16 6.35
CA MET A 1 55.05 55.52 6.68
C MET A 1 54.20 54.26 6.60
N LYS A 2 53.60 53.79 7.70
CA LYS A 2 52.79 52.56 7.75
C LYS A 2 51.30 52.94 7.77
N LYS A 3 50.57 52.67 6.68
CA LYS A 3 49.10 52.81 6.63
C LYS A 3 48.49 51.83 7.63
N ARG A 4 47.85 52.33 8.69
CA ARG A 4 47.01 51.50 9.57
C ARG A 4 45.71 51.20 8.81
N SER A 5 45.47 49.92 8.52
CA SER A 5 44.15 49.46 8.09
C SER A 5 43.22 49.58 9.30
N SER A 6 42.17 50.38 9.16
CA SER A 6 41.00 50.30 10.05
C SER A 6 40.40 48.92 9.85
N LYS A 7 40.34 48.14 10.94
CA LYS A 7 39.49 46.96 10.99
C LYS A 7 38.13 47.46 11.46
N ASP A 8 37.21 47.64 10.53
CA ASP A 8 35.83 47.95 10.86
C ASP A 8 35.23 46.71 11.55
N GLY A 9 34.89 46.85 12.83
CA GLY A 9 34.27 45.81 13.63
C GLY A 9 32.76 45.93 13.57
N PHE A 10 32.08 44.78 13.44
CA PHE A 10 30.63 44.72 13.47
C PHE A 10 30.07 45.25 14.79
N THR A 11 29.01 46.04 14.70
CA THR A 11 28.28 46.53 15.85
C THR A 11 27.34 45.45 16.40
N LEU A 12 27.08 45.50 17.71
CA LEU A 12 26.10 44.61 18.36
C LEU A 12 24.73 44.67 17.69
N ILE A 13 24.33 45.86 17.21
CA ILE A 13 23.03 46.05 16.58
C ILE A 13 22.97 45.39 15.19
N GLU A 14 24.04 45.42 14.41
CA GLU A 14 24.10 44.71 13.13
C GLU A 14 23.98 43.19 13.32
N LEU A 15 24.65 42.65 14.33
CA LEU A 15 24.53 41.22 14.64
C LEU A 15 23.10 40.87 15.10
N LEU A 16 22.46 41.74 15.87
CA LEU A 16 21.09 41.54 16.37
C LEU A 16 20.04 41.58 15.24
N VAL A 17 20.21 42.49 14.28
CA VAL A 17 19.34 42.57 13.10
C VAL A 17 19.48 41.32 12.24
N VAL A 18 20.70 40.81 12.04
CA VAL A 18 20.94 39.60 11.23
C VAL A 18 20.27 38.37 11.84
N ILE A 19 20.41 38.13 13.15
CA ILE A 19 19.75 37.00 13.80
C ILE A 19 18.22 37.13 13.78
N ALA A 20 17.69 38.35 13.87
CA ALA A 20 16.25 38.60 13.78
C ALA A 20 15.72 38.26 12.37
N ILE A 21 16.44 38.66 11.31
CA ILE A 21 16.07 38.32 9.92
C ILE A 21 16.14 36.80 9.72
N ILE A 22 17.19 36.12 10.20
CA ILE A 22 17.32 34.66 10.11
C ILE A 22 16.16 33.96 10.83
N ALA A 23 15.77 34.42 12.02
CA ALA A 23 14.65 33.85 12.77
C ALA A 23 13.31 33.97 12.04
N VAL A 24 13.03 35.14 11.44
CA VAL A 24 11.82 35.36 10.64
C VAL A 24 11.81 34.45 9.41
N LEU A 25 12.91 34.41 8.65
CA LEU A 25 13.01 33.55 7.46
C LEU A 25 12.90 32.07 7.81
N ALA A 26 13.52 31.61 8.88
CA ALA A 26 13.43 30.23 9.36
C ALA A 26 11.99 29.84 9.71
N SER A 27 11.23 30.74 10.34
CA SER A 27 9.83 30.49 10.70
C SER A 27 8.91 30.32 9.47
N LEU A 28 9.14 31.12 8.42
CA LEU A 28 8.37 31.04 7.17
C LEU A 28 8.68 29.76 6.39
N VAL A 29 9.94 29.35 6.33
CA VAL A 29 10.37 28.12 5.66
C VAL A 29 9.85 26.88 6.39
N ALA A 30 9.85 26.88 7.73
CA ALA A 30 9.33 25.77 8.53
C ALA A 30 7.82 25.52 8.31
N GLY A 31 7.03 26.58 8.07
CA GLY A 31 5.58 26.47 7.85
C GLY A 31 5.17 25.81 6.53
N LEU A 32 6.05 25.76 5.52
CA LEU A 32 5.74 25.28 4.17
C LEU A 32 6.16 23.82 3.91
N SER A 33 7.07 23.26 4.72
CA SER A 33 7.66 21.94 4.46
C SER A 33 6.71 20.74 4.67
N GLY A 34 5.59 20.91 5.39
CA GLY A 34 4.66 19.81 5.68
C GLY A 34 3.67 19.47 4.56
N THR A 35 3.22 20.46 3.78
CA THR A 35 2.12 20.29 2.80
C THR A 35 2.60 19.64 1.50
N ALA A 36 3.82 19.95 1.06
CA ALA A 36 4.42 19.38 -0.14
C ALA A 36 4.57 17.85 -0.03
N GLY A 37 5.06 17.36 1.11
CA GLY A 37 5.20 15.92 1.39
C GLY A 37 3.86 15.17 1.33
N ARG A 38 2.80 15.76 1.91
CA ARG A 38 1.45 15.20 1.83
C ARG A 38 0.97 15.10 0.38
N LYS A 39 1.06 16.20 -0.38
CA LYS A 39 0.54 16.23 -1.75
C LYS A 39 1.28 15.27 -2.68
N MET A 40 2.59 15.12 -2.50
CA MET A 40 3.38 14.12 -3.24
C MET A 40 2.93 12.69 -2.93
N LYS A 41 2.70 12.37 -1.64
CA LYS A 41 2.18 11.06 -1.23
C LYS A 41 0.81 10.78 -1.84
N GLU A 42 -0.12 11.73 -1.74
CA GLU A 42 -1.47 11.61 -2.30
C GLU A 42 -1.43 11.44 -3.82
N SER A 43 -0.61 12.22 -4.52
CA SER A 43 -0.41 12.10 -5.97
C SER A 43 0.10 10.72 -6.37
N ARG A 44 1.08 10.17 -5.63
CA ARG A 44 1.59 8.81 -5.88
C ARG A 44 0.51 7.74 -5.68
N ILE A 45 -0.29 7.86 -4.61
CA ILE A 45 -1.40 6.93 -4.34
C ILE A 45 -2.48 7.05 -5.43
N GLN A 46 -2.81 8.26 -5.89
CA GLN A 46 -3.78 8.51 -6.96
C GLN A 46 -3.31 7.95 -8.32
N ALA A 47 -2.03 8.07 -8.64
CA ALA A 47 -1.48 7.45 -9.84
C ALA A 47 -1.57 5.91 -9.76
N GLU A 48 -1.30 5.35 -8.58
CA GLU A 48 -1.31 3.91 -8.37
C GLU A 48 -2.73 3.32 -8.40
N ILE A 49 -3.71 3.98 -7.78
CA ILE A 49 -5.10 3.49 -7.79
C ILE A 49 -5.63 3.48 -9.23
N ALA A 50 -5.33 4.49 -10.04
CA ALA A 50 -5.73 4.53 -11.45
C ALA A 50 -5.10 3.39 -12.28
N ALA A 51 -3.83 3.05 -12.01
CA ALA A 51 -3.16 1.93 -12.65
C ALA A 51 -3.81 0.59 -12.28
N ILE A 52 -4.12 0.38 -11.00
CA ILE A 52 -4.79 -0.84 -10.52
C ILE A 52 -6.23 -0.92 -11.05
N GLU A 53 -6.98 0.18 -11.08
CA GLU A 53 -8.32 0.23 -11.67
C GLU A 53 -8.30 -0.20 -13.14
N THR A 54 -7.34 0.34 -13.91
CA THR A 54 -7.16 -0.02 -15.32
C THR A 54 -6.86 -1.52 -15.48
N ALA A 55 -6.00 -2.07 -14.62
CA ALA A 55 -5.69 -3.50 -14.62
C ALA A 55 -6.90 -4.36 -14.26
N ILE A 56 -7.72 -3.94 -13.29
CA ILE A 56 -8.95 -4.63 -12.89
C ILE A 56 -10.00 -4.62 -14.01
N GLU A 57 -10.17 -3.50 -14.71
CA GLU A 57 -11.09 -3.43 -15.86
C GLU A 57 -10.58 -4.27 -17.04
N ALA A 58 -9.27 -4.30 -17.30
CA ALA A 58 -8.67 -5.20 -18.30
C ALA A 58 -8.85 -6.68 -17.93
N TYR A 59 -8.70 -7.01 -16.65
CA TYR A 59 -9.00 -8.35 -16.12
C TYR A 59 -10.46 -8.72 -16.40
N LYS A 60 -11.41 -7.84 -16.08
CA LYS A 60 -12.83 -8.10 -16.33
C LYS A 60 -13.13 -8.25 -17.82
N ALA A 61 -12.53 -7.43 -18.68
CA ALA A 61 -12.68 -7.58 -20.12
C ALA A 61 -12.20 -8.95 -20.61
N LYS A 62 -11.20 -9.55 -19.94
CA LYS A 62 -10.66 -10.87 -20.30
C LYS A 62 -11.46 -12.04 -19.73
N PHE A 63 -11.87 -11.96 -18.45
CA PHE A 63 -12.49 -13.08 -17.73
C PHE A 63 -14.01 -12.95 -17.57
N GLY A 64 -14.60 -11.82 -17.93
CA GLY A 64 -16.04 -11.56 -17.84
C GLY A 64 -16.52 -11.15 -16.44
N HIS A 65 -15.67 -11.24 -15.43
CA HIS A 65 -15.96 -10.83 -14.05
C HIS A 65 -14.77 -10.08 -13.45
N TYR A 66 -15.01 -9.28 -12.41
CA TYR A 66 -13.92 -8.66 -11.65
C TYR A 66 -13.12 -9.72 -10.89
N PRO A 67 -11.85 -9.44 -10.52
CA PRO A 67 -11.09 -10.32 -9.63
C PRO A 67 -11.91 -10.66 -8.37
N PRO A 68 -11.88 -11.93 -7.92
CA PRO A 68 -12.49 -12.30 -6.65
C PRO A 68 -11.95 -11.42 -5.51
N ASP A 69 -12.84 -10.97 -4.63
CA ASP A 69 -12.46 -10.33 -3.37
C ASP A 69 -12.35 -11.34 -2.24
N ASN A 70 -11.88 -10.87 -1.09
CA ASN A 70 -12.04 -11.62 0.15
C ASN A 70 -13.36 -11.18 0.79
N PRO A 71 -14.37 -12.08 0.92
CA PRO A 71 -15.69 -11.73 1.45
C PRO A 71 -15.64 -11.28 2.92
N ASP A 72 -14.55 -11.62 3.62
CA ASP A 72 -14.39 -11.42 5.04
C ASP A 72 -13.50 -10.25 5.41
N ASN A 73 -12.52 -9.93 4.57
CA ASN A 73 -11.54 -8.90 4.88
C ASN A 73 -11.04 -8.20 3.61
N PRO A 74 -11.43 -6.93 3.35
CA PRO A 74 -10.99 -6.23 2.14
C PRO A 74 -9.47 -5.99 2.10
N VAL A 75 -8.79 -6.03 3.26
CA VAL A 75 -7.33 -5.86 3.35
C VAL A 75 -6.58 -7.09 2.83
N LEU A 76 -7.08 -8.29 3.08
CA LEU A 76 -6.43 -9.55 2.70
C LEU A 76 -7.08 -10.13 1.44
N ASN A 77 -6.96 -9.42 0.32
CA ASN A 77 -7.50 -9.83 -0.98
C ASN A 77 -6.44 -10.50 -1.88
N SER A 78 -6.89 -11.16 -2.94
CA SER A 78 -6.05 -11.91 -3.89
C SER A 78 -5.57 -11.08 -5.10
N LEU A 79 -5.74 -9.74 -5.11
CA LEU A 79 -5.47 -8.92 -6.29
C LEU A 79 -4.05 -9.10 -6.86
N TYR A 80 -3.04 -9.31 -6.00
CA TYR A 80 -1.68 -9.59 -6.46
C TYR A 80 -1.67 -10.76 -7.46
N TYR A 81 -2.19 -11.92 -7.06
CA TYR A 81 -2.18 -13.12 -7.88
C TYR A 81 -3.15 -13.04 -9.05
N GLU A 82 -4.29 -12.37 -8.89
CA GLU A 82 -5.25 -12.21 -9.98
C GLU A 82 -4.74 -11.27 -11.09
N LEU A 83 -4.02 -10.21 -10.73
CA LEU A 83 -3.52 -9.24 -11.72
C LEU A 83 -2.15 -9.62 -12.32
N THR A 84 -1.34 -10.41 -11.62
CA THR A 84 -0.01 -10.84 -12.08
C THR A 84 0.03 -12.27 -12.63
N GLY A 85 -0.91 -13.11 -12.20
CA GLY A 85 -1.05 -14.50 -12.56
C GLY A 85 -0.29 -15.46 -11.63
N ALA A 86 -0.85 -16.65 -11.43
CA ALA A 86 -0.25 -17.72 -10.64
C ALA A 86 -0.10 -19.00 -11.48
N LEU A 87 0.97 -19.76 -11.27
CA LEU A 87 1.15 -21.04 -11.93
C LEU A 87 0.35 -22.13 -11.22
N TYR A 88 -0.53 -22.83 -11.91
CA TYR A 88 -1.35 -23.90 -11.35
C TYR A 88 -0.80 -25.29 -11.69
N SER A 89 -0.60 -26.12 -10.66
CA SER A 89 -0.24 -27.53 -10.82
C SER A 89 -1.48 -28.41 -10.68
N SER A 90 -1.99 -28.95 -11.78
CA SER A 90 -3.15 -29.84 -11.75
C SER A 90 -2.87 -31.16 -11.01
N THR A 91 -1.61 -31.62 -10.99
CA THR A 91 -1.22 -32.85 -10.29
C THR A 91 -1.29 -32.69 -8.78
N ARG A 92 -0.88 -31.53 -8.26
CA ARG A 92 -0.83 -31.26 -6.82
C ARG A 92 -2.00 -30.43 -6.30
N GLY A 93 -2.79 -29.85 -7.20
CA GLY A 93 -3.81 -28.87 -6.87
C GLY A 93 -3.26 -27.58 -6.26
N THR A 94 -1.95 -27.30 -6.40
CA THR A 94 -1.28 -26.15 -5.78
C THR A 94 -1.08 -25.01 -6.78
N PHE A 95 -0.95 -23.80 -6.25
CA PHE A 95 -0.53 -22.63 -7.02
C PHE A 95 0.92 -22.31 -6.73
N LYS A 96 1.61 -21.66 -7.66
CA LYS A 96 2.99 -21.20 -7.51
C LYS A 96 3.12 -19.76 -7.98
N ASP A 97 3.70 -18.92 -7.14
CA ASP A 97 4.06 -17.56 -7.52
C ASP A 97 5.16 -17.60 -8.59
N PRO A 98 4.95 -17.04 -9.79
CA PRO A 98 5.97 -17.06 -10.84
C PRO A 98 7.18 -16.17 -10.53
N MET A 99 7.05 -15.19 -9.64
CA MET A 99 8.08 -14.22 -9.25
C MET A 99 8.94 -14.76 -8.11
N SER A 100 8.34 -15.18 -7.00
CA SER A 100 9.11 -15.70 -5.85
C SER A 100 9.41 -17.19 -5.94
N GLY A 101 8.59 -17.94 -6.67
CA GLY A 101 8.67 -19.39 -6.74
C GLY A 101 7.94 -20.14 -5.62
N ASN A 102 7.29 -19.43 -4.69
CA ASN A 102 6.58 -20.03 -3.57
C ASN A 102 5.39 -20.87 -4.02
N ILE A 103 5.19 -22.01 -3.38
CA ILE A 103 4.07 -22.91 -3.66
C ILE A 103 3.02 -22.74 -2.57
N MET A 104 1.79 -22.45 -2.97
CA MET A 104 0.64 -22.24 -2.09
C MET A 104 -0.33 -23.41 -2.24
N SER A 105 -0.74 -23.98 -1.10
CA SER A 105 -1.83 -24.95 -1.05
C SER A 105 -3.19 -24.25 -1.09
N PRO A 106 -4.27 -24.90 -1.58
CA PRO A 106 -5.62 -24.33 -1.50
C PRO A 106 -6.03 -23.96 -0.07
N LYS A 107 -5.60 -24.73 0.92
CA LYS A 107 -5.82 -24.43 2.34
C LYS A 107 -5.21 -23.08 2.73
N LEU A 108 -3.93 -22.85 2.39
CA LEU A 108 -3.26 -21.58 2.66
C LEU A 108 -3.97 -20.42 1.95
N ILE A 109 -4.35 -20.60 0.67
CA ILE A 109 -5.06 -19.57 -0.11
C ILE A 109 -6.40 -19.23 0.56
N LYS A 110 -7.15 -20.23 1.01
CA LYS A 110 -8.42 -20.04 1.70
C LYS A 110 -8.25 -19.29 3.01
N GLU A 111 -7.26 -19.68 3.81
CA GLU A 111 -6.95 -19.06 5.09
C GLU A 111 -6.47 -17.61 4.93
N ARG A 112 -5.68 -17.31 3.89
CA ARG A 112 -5.12 -15.97 3.67
C ARG A 112 -6.07 -15.03 2.95
N PHE A 113 -6.76 -15.51 1.93
CA PHE A 113 -7.49 -14.67 0.97
C PHE A 113 -9.01 -14.95 0.93
N GLY A 114 -9.52 -15.95 1.64
CA GLY A 114 -10.94 -16.30 1.64
C GLY A 114 -11.42 -16.99 0.34
N VAL A 115 -10.54 -17.20 -0.62
CA VAL A 115 -10.84 -17.82 -1.93
C VAL A 115 -10.22 -19.21 -2.03
N ASP A 116 -10.75 -20.08 -2.90
CA ASP A 116 -10.29 -21.47 -3.03
C ASP A 116 -9.08 -21.62 -3.98
N GLY A 117 -8.75 -20.56 -4.72
CA GLY A 117 -7.69 -20.51 -5.71
C GLY A 117 -7.69 -19.18 -6.45
N PHE A 118 -6.87 -19.08 -7.49
CA PHE A 118 -6.81 -17.90 -8.36
C PHE A 118 -7.41 -18.22 -9.73
N VAL A 119 -8.29 -17.34 -10.21
CA VAL A 119 -8.91 -17.51 -11.54
C VAL A 119 -7.85 -17.28 -12.63
N ASN A 120 -6.96 -16.31 -12.45
CA ASN A 120 -5.77 -16.15 -13.30
C ASN A 120 -4.66 -17.17 -12.97
N GLY A 121 -5.04 -18.45 -12.93
CA GLY A 121 -4.16 -19.60 -12.78
C GLY A 121 -3.82 -20.21 -14.13
N SER A 122 -2.54 -20.47 -14.42
CA SER A 122 -2.12 -21.15 -15.67
C SER A 122 -1.10 -22.25 -15.45
N LYS A 123 -1.13 -23.31 -16.27
CA LYS A 123 -0.16 -24.42 -16.19
C LYS A 123 1.25 -24.01 -16.66
N SER A 124 1.35 -22.97 -17.48
CA SER A 124 2.62 -22.53 -18.07
C SER A 124 2.82 -21.02 -17.94
N LYS A 125 4.08 -20.58 -17.82
CA LYS A 125 4.42 -19.15 -17.73
C LYS A 125 4.03 -18.37 -18.98
N SER A 126 4.10 -18.98 -20.16
CA SER A 126 3.75 -18.37 -21.45
C SER A 126 2.26 -18.05 -21.59
N GLU A 127 1.40 -18.78 -20.89
CA GLU A 127 -0.05 -18.61 -20.96
C GLU A 127 -0.59 -17.63 -19.91
N LEU A 128 0.23 -17.26 -18.91
CA LEU A 128 -0.15 -16.32 -17.87
C LEU A 128 -0.58 -14.98 -18.47
N LYS A 129 -1.70 -14.46 -17.99
CA LYS A 129 -2.17 -13.12 -18.34
C LYS A 129 -1.65 -12.16 -17.28
N LYS A 130 -0.90 -11.15 -17.72
CA LYS A 130 -0.43 -10.09 -16.85
C LYS A 130 -1.25 -8.83 -17.15
N PHE A 131 -1.99 -8.36 -16.16
CA PHE A 131 -2.75 -7.11 -16.22
C PHE A 131 -2.03 -5.97 -15.51
N TYR A 132 -1.12 -6.31 -14.60
CA TYR A 132 -0.37 -5.38 -13.80
C TYR A 132 1.06 -5.90 -13.59
N GLU A 133 2.04 -5.01 -13.70
CA GLU A 133 3.44 -5.31 -13.41
C GLU A 133 3.79 -4.70 -12.05
N PRO A 134 3.95 -5.52 -10.99
CA PRO A 134 4.20 -5.02 -9.66
C PRO A 134 5.60 -4.45 -9.54
N ARG A 135 5.72 -3.41 -8.73
CA ARG A 135 7.00 -2.83 -8.35
C ARG A 135 7.38 -3.29 -6.94
N PRO A 136 8.66 -3.52 -6.62
CA PRO A 136 9.08 -3.98 -5.30
C PRO A 136 8.54 -3.13 -4.14
N GLU A 137 8.40 -1.82 -4.34
CA GLU A 137 7.85 -0.92 -3.33
C GLU A 137 6.37 -1.17 -3.01
N ASN A 138 5.60 -1.69 -3.97
CA ASN A 138 4.15 -1.91 -3.92
C ASN A 138 3.81 -3.37 -3.59
N VAL A 139 4.79 -4.19 -3.23
CA VAL A 139 4.57 -5.58 -2.84
C VAL A 139 5.14 -5.81 -1.46
N ARG A 140 4.36 -6.49 -0.63
CA ARG A 140 4.82 -7.03 0.64
C ARG A 140 4.50 -8.50 0.70
N HIS A 141 5.32 -9.22 1.43
CA HIS A 141 5.06 -10.61 1.73
C HIS A 141 4.55 -10.79 3.15
N LEU A 142 3.73 -11.82 3.32
CA LEU A 142 2.99 -12.16 4.52
C LEU A 142 3.28 -13.62 4.88
N SER A 143 3.85 -13.85 6.05
CA SER A 143 4.11 -15.19 6.61
C SER A 143 3.89 -15.20 8.12
N GLU A 144 3.53 -16.35 8.67
CA GLU A 144 3.40 -16.61 10.11
C GLU A 144 4.74 -16.62 10.84
N GLN A 145 5.81 -16.90 10.08
CA GLN A 145 7.17 -17.00 10.59
C GLN A 145 7.86 -15.64 10.67
N HIS A 146 7.28 -14.61 10.04
CA HIS A 146 7.78 -13.25 10.16
C HIS A 146 7.65 -12.78 11.61
N GLY A 147 8.76 -12.25 12.13
CA GLY A 147 8.77 -11.51 13.38
C GLY A 147 8.02 -10.19 13.20
N GLU A 148 7.58 -9.60 14.31
CA GLU A 148 6.90 -8.31 14.26
C GLU A 148 7.79 -7.19 13.69
N ASP A 149 9.11 -7.38 13.72
CA ASP A 149 10.09 -6.41 13.22
C ASP A 149 10.52 -6.65 11.76
N ASP A 150 9.97 -7.66 11.09
CA ASP A 150 10.25 -7.93 9.69
C ASP A 150 9.33 -7.12 8.78
N GLU A 151 9.90 -6.16 8.05
CA GLU A 151 9.15 -5.23 7.18
C GLU A 151 8.69 -5.87 5.85
N GLY A 152 9.16 -7.08 5.54
CA GLY A 152 8.61 -7.92 4.49
C GLY A 152 8.71 -7.39 3.06
N HIS A 153 9.87 -6.86 2.66
CA HIS A 153 10.05 -6.13 1.40
C HIS A 153 10.34 -6.99 0.16
N GLY A 154 9.69 -6.66 -0.96
CA GLY A 154 10.01 -7.20 -2.28
C GLY A 154 9.47 -8.61 -2.53
N HIS A 155 10.05 -9.28 -3.55
CA HIS A 155 9.58 -10.58 -4.06
C HIS A 155 10.42 -11.80 -3.61
N LYS A 156 11.40 -11.59 -2.72
CA LYS A 156 12.25 -12.67 -2.24
C LYS A 156 11.58 -13.32 -1.04
N SER A 157 11.39 -14.64 -1.11
CA SER A 157 10.79 -15.40 -0.03
C SER A 157 11.82 -15.97 0.92
N HIS A 158 11.45 -15.97 2.20
CA HIS A 158 12.20 -16.53 3.31
C HIS A 158 11.50 -17.75 3.93
N HIS A 159 10.19 -17.94 3.71
CA HIS A 159 9.39 -18.99 4.35
C HIS A 159 8.42 -19.71 3.39
N SER A 160 8.11 -20.98 3.68
CA SER A 160 7.26 -21.82 2.81
C SER A 160 5.78 -21.43 2.79
N ASP A 161 5.30 -20.69 3.79
CA ASP A 161 3.91 -20.25 3.93
C ASP A 161 3.68 -18.82 3.40
N GLU A 162 4.70 -18.24 2.79
CA GLU A 162 4.74 -16.83 2.46
C GLU A 162 3.93 -16.50 1.19
N VAL A 163 3.05 -15.51 1.32
CA VAL A 163 2.19 -15.01 0.24
C VAL A 163 2.42 -13.52 0.00
N HIS A 164 2.16 -13.05 -1.22
CA HIS A 164 2.33 -11.66 -1.61
C HIS A 164 0.99 -10.90 -1.61
N VAL A 165 1.06 -9.63 -1.26
CA VAL A 165 -0.05 -8.67 -1.33
C VAL A 165 0.38 -7.39 -2.03
N LEU A 166 -0.53 -6.81 -2.81
CA LEU A 166 -0.34 -5.48 -3.38
C LEU A 166 -0.57 -4.44 -2.29
N CYS A 167 0.41 -3.57 -2.10
CA CYS A 167 0.42 -2.51 -1.11
C CYS A 167 0.30 -1.12 -1.74
N VAL A 168 -0.33 -0.24 -0.98
CA VAL A 168 -0.35 1.20 -1.22
C VAL A 168 1.09 1.70 -1.16
N PRO A 169 1.51 2.65 -2.03
CA PRO A 169 2.83 3.27 -1.98
C PRO A 169 2.99 4.27 -0.82
N SER A 170 2.43 3.92 0.34
CA SER A 170 2.55 4.61 1.62
C SER A 170 2.51 3.53 2.69
N PRO A 171 3.67 3.03 3.16
CA PRO A 171 3.73 2.03 4.22
C PRO A 171 2.98 2.47 5.47
N TRP A 172 2.46 1.52 6.25
CA TRP A 172 1.83 1.84 7.52
C TRP A 172 2.91 2.27 8.52
N PRO A 173 2.72 3.33 9.32
CA PRO A 173 3.74 3.72 10.30
C PRO A 173 4.00 2.59 11.30
N VAL A 174 5.26 2.18 11.41
CA VAL A 174 5.71 1.08 12.30
C VAL A 174 5.41 1.35 13.77
N SER A 175 5.40 2.63 14.16
CA SER A 175 5.13 3.08 15.54
C SER A 175 3.66 2.97 15.97
N ARG A 176 2.73 2.61 15.06
CA ARG A 176 1.31 2.53 15.38
C ARG A 176 0.89 1.11 15.76
N ASP A 177 0.08 1.00 16.81
CA ASP A 177 -0.47 -0.28 17.27
C ASP A 177 -1.71 -0.74 16.48
N ASP A 178 -2.14 0.03 15.49
CA ASP A 178 -3.32 -0.26 14.67
C ASP A 178 -2.96 -0.77 13.27
N GLN A 179 -1.87 -1.55 13.14
CA GLN A 179 -1.47 -2.14 11.85
C GLN A 179 -2.66 -2.86 11.20
N PRO A 180 -2.83 -2.70 9.87
CA PRO A 180 -4.03 -3.16 9.18
C PRO A 180 -4.04 -4.68 8.96
N VAL A 181 -2.89 -5.34 9.04
CA VAL A 181 -2.74 -6.77 8.80
C VAL A 181 -2.30 -7.49 10.06
N ARG A 182 -3.01 -8.57 10.37
CA ARG A 182 -2.63 -9.52 11.42
C ARG A 182 -2.61 -10.94 10.85
N ILE A 183 -1.56 -11.69 11.15
CA ILE A 183 -1.39 -13.08 10.74
C ILE A 183 -1.25 -13.90 12.02
N GLN A 184 -2.21 -14.81 12.27
CA GLN A 184 -2.29 -15.59 13.52
C GLN A 184 -2.10 -14.77 14.80
N GLY A 185 -2.69 -13.57 14.84
CA GLY A 185 -2.62 -12.66 15.99
C GLY A 185 -1.39 -11.76 16.04
N LYS A 186 -0.32 -12.05 15.28
CA LYS A 186 0.85 -11.18 15.15
C LYS A 186 0.58 -10.02 14.20
N MET A 187 1.14 -8.86 14.50
CA MET A 187 1.00 -7.66 13.67
C MET A 187 2.07 -7.65 12.57
N ALA A 188 1.64 -7.50 11.32
CA ALA A 188 2.57 -7.29 10.20
C ALA A 188 2.88 -5.79 10.12
N LYS A 189 4.02 -5.35 10.66
CA LYS A 189 4.42 -3.93 10.66
C LYS A 189 4.72 -3.44 9.25
N SER A 190 4.47 -2.15 9.00
CA SER A 190 4.76 -1.49 7.72
C SER A 190 3.90 -1.93 6.51
N VAL A 191 3.24 -3.09 6.59
CA VAL A 191 2.38 -3.62 5.54
C VAL A 191 1.11 -2.80 5.42
N ASN A 192 0.83 -2.27 4.22
CA ASN A 192 -0.39 -1.53 3.93
C ASN A 192 -1.03 -1.97 2.61
N PRO A 193 -1.81 -3.07 2.60
CA PRO A 193 -2.42 -3.58 1.37
C PRO A 193 -3.46 -2.62 0.77
N TRP A 194 -3.71 -2.71 -0.53
CA TRP A 194 -4.93 -2.14 -1.09
C TRP A 194 -6.15 -2.81 -0.47
N ARG A 195 -7.21 -2.04 -0.23
CA ARG A 195 -8.50 -2.60 0.16
C ARG A 195 -9.39 -2.72 -1.05
N TYR A 196 -9.97 -3.89 -1.25
CA TYR A 196 -10.72 -4.22 -2.46
C TYR A 196 -11.97 -5.04 -2.15
N VAL A 197 -13.08 -4.67 -2.78
CA VAL A 197 -14.38 -5.35 -2.67
C VAL A 197 -15.09 -5.32 -4.02
N SER A 198 -15.43 -6.49 -4.56
CA SER A 198 -16.15 -6.66 -5.82
C SER A 198 -17.44 -7.47 -5.67
N GLY A 199 -17.54 -8.33 -4.67
CA GLY A 199 -18.72 -9.16 -4.45
C GLY A 199 -19.90 -8.37 -3.89
N ARG A 200 -19.64 -7.39 -3.01
CA ARG A 200 -20.67 -6.54 -2.37
C ARG A 200 -20.19 -5.10 -2.17
N PRO A 201 -19.83 -4.35 -3.23
CA PRO A 201 -19.38 -2.97 -3.11
C PRO A 201 -20.50 -2.07 -2.60
N VAL A 202 -20.17 -1.13 -1.72
CA VAL A 202 -21.12 -0.22 -1.08
C VAL A 202 -21.19 1.12 -1.82
N ASN A 203 -20.08 1.57 -2.41
CA ASN A 203 -20.01 2.88 -3.06
C ASN A 203 -20.18 2.76 -4.59
N ASN A 204 -19.57 1.74 -5.20
CA ASN A 204 -19.63 1.45 -6.63
C ASN A 204 -20.41 0.16 -6.91
N ILE A 205 -21.72 0.16 -6.67
CA ILE A 205 -22.60 -1.04 -6.72
C ILE A 205 -22.49 -1.85 -8.02
N LYS A 206 -22.25 -1.20 -9.17
CA LYS A 206 -22.14 -1.86 -10.49
C LYS A 206 -20.71 -2.25 -10.89
N LYS A 207 -19.71 -1.90 -10.06
CA LYS A 207 -18.30 -2.13 -10.33
C LYS A 207 -17.63 -2.83 -9.15
N PHE A 208 -16.72 -2.13 -8.49
CA PHE A 208 -15.97 -2.58 -7.32
C PHE A 208 -15.54 -1.34 -6.52
N ASP A 209 -15.34 -1.52 -5.22
CA ASP A 209 -14.75 -0.55 -4.33
C ASP A 209 -13.25 -0.87 -4.18
N LEU A 210 -12.39 0.08 -4.51
CA LEU A 210 -10.95 0.02 -4.31
C LEU A 210 -10.52 1.28 -3.55
N TRP A 211 -9.73 1.11 -2.49
CA TRP A 211 -9.20 2.26 -1.76
C TRP A 211 -7.88 1.99 -1.06
N ALA A 212 -7.13 3.06 -0.88
CA ALA A 212 -5.98 3.15 0.00
C ALA A 212 -6.38 3.79 1.32
N GLU A 213 -5.80 3.30 2.42
CA GLU A 213 -5.72 4.03 3.68
C GLU A 213 -4.28 4.54 3.84
N TYR A 214 -4.09 5.78 4.27
CA TYR A 214 -2.76 6.36 4.53
C TYR A 214 -2.81 7.26 5.77
N VAL A 215 -1.69 7.35 6.48
CA VAL A 215 -1.62 8.07 7.76
C VAL A 215 -1.05 9.48 7.56
N ILE A 216 -1.71 10.46 8.19
CA ILE A 216 -1.26 11.85 8.34
C ILE A 216 -1.38 12.21 9.82
N GLY A 217 -0.25 12.41 10.50
CA GLY A 217 -0.25 12.57 11.96
C GLY A 217 -0.88 11.37 12.64
N ASP A 218 -1.91 11.60 13.43
CA ASP A 218 -2.66 10.53 14.12
C ASP A 218 -3.86 10.02 13.34
N GLU A 219 -4.24 10.69 12.25
CA GLU A 219 -5.43 10.39 11.47
C GLU A 219 -5.14 9.45 10.29
N VAL A 220 -6.12 8.60 9.99
CA VAL A 220 -6.14 7.79 8.78
C VAL A 220 -7.04 8.45 7.74
N TRP A 221 -6.46 8.71 6.58
CA TRP A 221 -7.11 9.28 5.40
C TRP A 221 -7.30 8.23 4.31
N ILE A 222 -8.23 8.48 3.41
CA ILE A 222 -8.65 7.55 2.37
C ILE A 222 -8.59 8.20 1.01
N ILE A 223 -8.04 7.47 0.04
CA ILE A 223 -8.16 7.74 -1.40
C ILE A 223 -8.85 6.55 -2.02
N SER A 224 -9.88 6.77 -2.83
CA SER A 224 -10.79 5.72 -3.30
C SER A 224 -11.21 5.93 -4.75
N ASN A 225 -11.67 4.86 -5.40
CA ASN A 225 -12.19 4.92 -6.77
C ASN A 225 -13.64 5.43 -6.91
N TRP A 226 -14.25 5.98 -5.83
CA TRP A 226 -15.63 6.51 -5.85
C TRP A 226 -15.74 7.96 -5.36
N ARG A 227 -14.64 8.59 -4.93
CA ARG A 227 -14.58 10.00 -4.53
C ARG A 227 -13.35 10.65 -5.13
N SER A 228 -13.52 11.87 -5.64
CA SER A 228 -12.44 12.66 -6.24
C SER A 228 -11.43 13.19 -5.21
N GLU A 229 -11.91 13.54 -4.02
CA GLU A 229 -11.10 14.14 -2.96
C GLU A 229 -10.80 13.12 -1.85
N PRO A 230 -9.59 13.12 -1.27
CA PRO A 230 -9.28 12.34 -0.09
C PRO A 230 -10.19 12.74 1.09
N PHE A 231 -10.53 11.77 1.95
CA PHE A 231 -11.42 11.99 3.08
C PHE A 231 -10.99 11.19 4.31
N PRO A 232 -11.33 11.64 5.54
CA PRO A 232 -10.94 10.93 6.75
C PRO A 232 -11.68 9.58 6.87
N ARG A 233 -11.00 8.57 7.44
CA ARG A 233 -11.56 7.22 7.67
C ARG A 233 -12.86 7.25 8.46
N SER A 234 -13.08 8.27 9.29
CA SER A 234 -14.35 8.51 10.01
C SER A 234 -15.57 8.63 9.08
N GLN A 235 -15.40 8.99 7.80
CA GLN A 235 -16.47 9.02 6.81
C GLN A 235 -16.62 7.74 5.97
N LEU A 236 -15.69 6.77 6.09
CA LEU A 236 -15.84 5.48 5.41
C LEU A 236 -17.11 4.76 5.88
N SER A 237 -17.78 4.04 4.98
CA SER A 237 -18.98 3.27 5.33
C SER A 237 -18.74 2.39 6.57
N ARG A 238 -19.73 2.36 7.47
CA ARG A 238 -19.68 1.50 8.66
C ARG A 238 -19.59 0.02 8.29
N TYR A 239 -20.05 -0.37 7.09
CA TYR A 239 -19.92 -1.74 6.58
C TYR A 239 -18.45 -2.18 6.50
N TYR A 240 -17.55 -1.30 6.03
CA TYR A 240 -16.12 -1.58 5.96
C TYR A 240 -15.38 -1.40 7.30
N LYS A 241 -15.99 -0.70 8.26
CA LYS A 241 -15.42 -0.53 9.62
C LYS A 241 -15.76 -1.69 10.54
N LYS A 242 -16.94 -2.30 10.37
CA LYS A 242 -17.44 -3.38 11.21
C LYS A 242 -16.94 -4.72 10.69
N ARG A 243 -15.74 -5.09 11.12
CA ARG A 243 -15.30 -6.49 11.25
C ARG A 243 -14.10 -6.68 12.18
N LYS A 244 -14.06 -5.87 13.25
CA LYS A 244 -13.36 -6.21 14.49
C LYS A 244 -14.39 -6.69 15.51
N ARG A 245 -14.56 -8.00 15.59
CA ARG A 245 -14.74 -8.73 16.84
C ARG A 245 -13.84 -9.95 16.76
#